data_AF-A0A453M1F8-F1
#
_entry.id   AF-A0A453M1F8-F1
#
_cell.length_a   1.000
_cell.length_b   1.000
_cell.length_c   1.000
_cell.angle_alpha   90.00
_cell.angle_beta   90.00
_cell.angle_gamma   90.00
#
_symmetry.space_group_name_H-M   'P 1'
#
loop_
_entity.id
_entity.type
_entity.pdbx_description
1 polymer ?
#
loop_
_entity_poly.entity_id
_entity_poly.type
_entity_poly.pdbx_seq_one_letter_code
_entity_poly.pdbx_strand_id
1 'polypeptide(L)'
;GSISISMSLHHTTFCFVCCHLTSGEKEGDELRRNSDVMEILRKTRFPRVRGCGDVKSPETILEHDRILWLGDLNYRISLPYSSAKVLVETHNWRQLLERDQLRIERRCGHVFPGWKEGRIYFPPTYKYSFNSDRYSGYGVRPKEKRRTPAWCDRILWHGTGLIQLSYVRGESRFSDHRPVYSIFMAEVEILQQRRRNMGYFSSRVEVEELLPYSHSHGNLKFY
;
A
#
# COMPACT_ATOMS: atom_id res chain seq x y z
N GLY A 1 9.41 8.37 -7.19
CA GLY A 1 10.54 7.52 -6.79
C GLY A 1 10.10 6.49 -5.76
N SER A 2 11.00 5.61 -5.32
CA SER A 2 10.70 4.56 -4.34
C SER A 2 11.79 4.41 -3.28
N ILE A 3 11.37 3.96 -2.11
CA ILE A 3 12.24 3.44 -1.06
C ILE A 3 11.89 1.96 -0.88
N SER A 4 12.89 1.11 -0.72
CA SER A 4 12.69 -0.32 -0.51
C SER A 4 13.51 -0.83 0.66
N ILE A 5 12.91 -1.66 1.49
CA ILE A 5 13.53 -2.28 2.65
C ILE A 5 13.50 -3.78 2.46
N SER A 6 14.67 -4.41 2.54
CA SER A 6 14.85 -5.86 2.60
C SER A 6 15.16 -6.26 4.03
N MET A 7 14.51 -7.32 4.51
CA MET A 7 14.79 -7.92 5.82
C MET A 7 14.53 -9.42 5.81
N SER A 8 15.10 -10.12 6.79
CA SER A 8 14.81 -11.53 7.04
C SER A 8 14.19 -11.68 8.43
N LEU A 9 13.16 -12.51 8.52
CA LEU A 9 12.59 -12.97 9.77
C LEU A 9 12.65 -14.50 9.77
N HIS A 10 13.46 -15.07 10.67
CA HIS A 10 13.87 -16.47 10.60
C HIS A 10 14.43 -16.81 9.20
N HIS A 11 13.88 -17.82 8.52
CA HIS A 11 14.31 -18.24 7.18
C HIS A 11 13.43 -17.66 6.05
N THR A 12 12.58 -16.69 6.36
CA THR A 12 11.71 -16.04 5.37
C THR A 12 12.14 -14.60 5.14
N THR A 13 12.28 -14.25 3.87
CA THR A 13 12.71 -12.93 3.43
C THR A 13 11.51 -12.05 3.07
N PHE A 14 11.56 -10.80 3.51
CA PHE A 14 10.53 -9.79 3.29
C PHE A 14 11.12 -8.60 2.52
N CYS A 15 10.35 -8.09 1.56
CA CYS A 15 10.64 -6.82 0.90
C CYS A 15 9.43 -5.89 1.01
N PHE A 16 9.66 -4.68 1.51
CA PHE A 16 8.68 -3.61 1.55
C PHE A 16 9.10 -2.52 0.56
N VAL A 17 8.24 -2.20 -0.40
CA VAL A 17 8.45 -1.13 -1.38
C VAL A 17 7.44 -0.04 -1.12
N CYS A 18 7.89 1.17 -0.79
CA CYS A 18 7.07 2.36 -0.71
C CYS A 18 7.39 3.29 -1.87
N CYS A 19 6.42 3.67 -2.69
CA CYS A 19 6.66 4.56 -3.83
C CYS A 19 5.67 5.72 -3.95
N HIS A 20 6.12 6.71 -4.71
CA HIS A 20 5.30 7.81 -5.21
C HIS A 20 5.57 7.87 -6.73
N LEU A 21 4.62 7.40 -7.53
CA LEU A 21 4.74 7.32 -8.99
C LEU A 21 4.35 8.63 -9.66
N THR A 22 4.62 8.73 -10.97
CA THR A 22 4.29 9.92 -11.77
C THR A 22 2.81 10.33 -11.64
N SER A 23 2.60 11.56 -11.16
CA SER A 23 1.28 12.18 -11.07
C SER A 23 0.76 12.65 -12.43
N GLY A 24 -0.55 12.83 -12.55
CA GLY A 24 -1.18 13.41 -13.74
C GLY A 24 -2.47 12.70 -14.14
N GLU A 25 -3.36 13.44 -14.82
CA GLU A 25 -4.66 12.98 -15.33
C GLU A 25 -4.75 13.07 -16.86
N LYS A 26 -3.63 13.36 -17.54
CA LYS A 26 -3.61 13.39 -19.01
C LYS A 26 -3.57 11.96 -19.53
N GLU A 27 -4.14 11.78 -20.72
CA GLU A 27 -4.03 10.53 -21.46
C GLU A 27 -2.54 10.17 -21.67
N GLY A 28 -2.19 8.91 -21.41
CA GLY A 28 -0.82 8.42 -21.46
C GLY A 28 -0.02 8.58 -20.17
N ASP A 29 -0.53 9.28 -19.15
CA ASP A 29 0.18 9.36 -17.85
C ASP A 29 0.26 7.99 -17.16
N GLU A 30 -0.68 7.08 -17.42
CA GLU A 30 -0.62 5.68 -16.97
C GLU A 30 0.59 4.92 -17.51
N LEU A 31 1.01 5.21 -18.74
CA LEU A 31 2.19 4.58 -19.35
C LEU A 31 3.48 5.03 -18.65
N ARG A 32 3.51 6.28 -18.17
CA ARG A 32 4.62 6.78 -17.35
C ARG A 32 4.68 6.07 -16.00
N ARG A 33 3.53 5.86 -15.35
CA ARG A 33 3.45 5.08 -14.11
C ARG A 33 3.86 3.62 -14.29
N ASN A 34 3.46 2.98 -15.40
CA ASN A 34 3.93 1.63 -15.75
C ASN A 34 5.46 1.61 -15.90
N SER A 35 6.01 2.61 -16.59
CA SER A 35 7.47 2.77 -16.79
C SER A 35 8.20 2.97 -15.46
N ASP A 36 7.65 3.78 -14.55
CA ASP A 36 8.21 3.96 -13.20
C ASP A 36 8.26 2.63 -12.43
N VAL A 37 7.20 1.82 -12.48
CA VAL A 37 7.17 0.50 -11.82
C VAL A 37 8.25 -0.43 -12.38
N MET A 38 8.38 -0.49 -13.71
CA MET A 38 9.41 -1.26 -14.39
C MET A 38 10.82 -0.78 -14.01
N GLU A 39 11.02 0.53 -13.91
CA GLU A 39 12.29 1.11 -13.50
C GLU A 39 12.64 0.78 -12.05
N ILE A 40 11.68 0.85 -11.13
CA ILE A 40 11.87 0.48 -9.72
C ILE A 40 12.28 -0.99 -9.61
N LEU A 41 11.55 -1.90 -10.26
CA LEU A 41 11.89 -3.33 -10.27
C LEU A 41 13.29 -3.57 -10.86
N ARG A 42 13.64 -2.86 -11.93
CA ARG A 42 14.93 -3.01 -12.61
C ARG A 42 16.09 -2.42 -11.83
N LYS A 43 15.93 -1.29 -11.14
CA LYS A 43 17.02 -0.54 -10.52
C LYS A 43 17.23 -0.83 -9.04
N THR A 44 16.21 -1.25 -8.30
CA THR A 44 16.35 -1.54 -6.87
C THR A 44 17.27 -2.75 -6.66
N ARG A 45 18.37 -2.54 -5.93
CA ARG A 45 19.33 -3.59 -5.57
C ARG A 45 19.61 -3.54 -4.08
N PHE A 46 19.66 -4.71 -3.44
CA PHE A 46 19.99 -4.84 -2.03
C PHE A 46 21.42 -5.36 -1.86
N PRO A 47 22.21 -4.78 -0.93
CA PRO A 47 23.55 -5.29 -0.66
C PRO A 47 23.46 -6.66 -0.02
N ARG A 48 24.40 -7.55 -0.37
CA ARG A 48 24.51 -8.85 0.29
C ARG A 48 24.87 -8.66 1.76
N VAL A 49 24.02 -9.15 2.66
CA VAL A 49 24.31 -9.17 4.09
C VAL A 49 25.09 -10.45 4.39
N ARG A 50 26.38 -10.31 4.70
CA ARG A 50 27.21 -11.46 5.10
C ARG A 50 26.97 -11.74 6.59
N GLY A 51 26.14 -12.73 6.92
CA GLY A 51 25.90 -13.15 8.30
C GLY A 51 25.05 -14.42 8.42
N CYS A 52 25.55 -15.37 9.21
CA CYS A 52 24.95 -16.67 9.60
C CYS A 52 24.43 -17.57 8.44
N GLY A 53 25.36 -18.29 7.81
CA GLY A 53 25.15 -19.58 7.13
C GLY A 53 24.25 -19.58 5.88
N ASP A 54 24.85 -19.77 4.71
CA ASP A 54 24.29 -20.25 3.42
C ASP A 54 22.92 -19.76 2.89
N VAL A 55 22.20 -18.88 3.58
CA VAL A 55 20.95 -18.32 3.09
C VAL A 55 21.29 -17.25 2.06
N LYS A 56 20.96 -17.56 0.79
CA LYS A 56 21.07 -16.62 -0.32
C LYS A 56 20.27 -15.36 0.01
N SER A 57 20.96 -14.27 0.35
CA SER A 57 20.33 -12.97 0.57
C SER A 57 19.76 -12.46 -0.75
N PRO A 58 18.47 -12.09 -0.82
CA PRO A 58 17.87 -11.54 -2.03
C PRO A 58 18.59 -10.25 -2.48
N GLU A 59 18.92 -10.16 -3.77
CA GLU A 59 19.58 -8.98 -4.34
C GLU A 59 18.59 -8.07 -5.07
N THR A 60 17.43 -8.60 -5.45
CA THR A 60 16.36 -7.88 -6.15
C THR A 60 15.03 -8.01 -5.43
N ILE A 61 14.07 -7.12 -5.74
CA ILE A 61 12.73 -7.14 -5.11
C ILE A 61 12.07 -8.51 -5.28
N LEU A 62 12.11 -9.07 -6.50
CA LEU A 62 11.40 -10.31 -6.85
C LEU A 62 12.06 -11.59 -6.33
N GLU A 63 13.26 -11.50 -5.74
CA GLU A 63 13.94 -12.63 -5.10
C GLU A 63 13.48 -12.88 -3.66
N HIS A 64 12.64 -12.01 -3.08
CA HIS A 64 12.13 -12.19 -1.72
C HIS A 64 10.89 -13.10 -1.69
N ASP A 65 10.71 -13.81 -0.59
CA ASP A 65 9.61 -14.75 -0.39
C ASP A 65 8.26 -14.03 -0.21
N ARG A 66 8.29 -12.87 0.45
CA ARG A 66 7.13 -12.07 0.84
C ARG A 66 7.37 -10.63 0.43
N ILE A 67 6.60 -10.12 -0.52
CA ILE A 67 6.80 -8.76 -1.02
C ILE A 67 5.53 -7.94 -0.84
N LEU A 68 5.66 -6.78 -0.21
CA LEU A 68 4.59 -5.79 -0.04
C LEU A 68 4.99 -4.52 -0.78
N TRP A 69 4.13 -4.06 -1.68
CA TRP A 69 4.32 -2.83 -2.44
C TRP A 69 3.18 -1.87 -2.14
N LEU A 70 3.52 -0.70 -1.63
CA LEU A 70 2.56 0.30 -1.18
C LEU A 70 2.96 1.72 -1.57
N GLY A 71 2.02 2.64 -1.46
CA GLY A 71 2.25 4.07 -1.59
C GLY A 71 1.27 4.76 -2.54
N ASP A 72 1.62 5.99 -2.94
CA ASP A 72 0.86 6.75 -3.92
C ASP A 72 1.26 6.31 -5.34
N LEU A 73 0.51 5.34 -5.86
CA LEU A 73 0.70 4.83 -7.21
C LEU A 73 0.15 5.78 -8.27
N ASN A 74 -0.61 6.81 -7.88
CA ASN A 74 -1.11 7.89 -8.73
C ASN A 74 -1.98 7.47 -9.94
N TYR A 75 -2.38 6.20 -10.07
CA TYR A 75 -3.33 5.78 -11.08
C TYR A 75 -4.70 6.44 -10.84
N ARG A 76 -5.34 6.87 -11.93
CA ARG A 76 -6.56 7.67 -11.91
C ARG A 76 -7.75 6.86 -12.39
N ILE A 77 -8.93 7.49 -12.34
CA ILE A 77 -10.14 6.95 -12.96
C ILE A 77 -10.25 7.48 -14.38
N SER A 78 -10.37 6.58 -15.36
CA SER A 78 -10.62 6.89 -16.76
C SER A 78 -12.09 7.27 -17.01
N LEU A 79 -12.56 8.30 -16.31
CA LEU A 79 -13.88 8.91 -16.46
C LEU A 79 -13.78 10.44 -16.36
N PRO A 80 -14.64 11.19 -17.08
CA PRO A 80 -14.84 12.60 -16.81
C PRO A 80 -15.30 12.84 -15.37
N TYR A 81 -14.90 13.98 -14.80
CA TYR A 81 -15.25 14.35 -13.42
C TYR A 81 -16.75 14.24 -13.13
N SER A 82 -17.62 14.71 -14.02
CA SER A 82 -19.08 14.68 -13.84
C SER A 82 -19.61 13.25 -13.68
N SER A 83 -19.15 12.33 -14.52
CA SER A 83 -19.55 10.91 -14.47
C SER A 83 -19.01 10.23 -13.21
N ALA A 84 -17.74 10.46 -12.88
CA ALA A 84 -17.13 9.91 -11.66
C ALA A 84 -17.84 10.44 -10.40
N LYS A 85 -18.20 11.73 -10.38
CA LYS A 85 -18.94 12.36 -9.28
C LYS A 85 -20.25 11.65 -8.99
N VAL A 86 -21.06 11.35 -10.01
CA VAL A 86 -22.32 10.62 -9.85
C VAL A 86 -22.10 9.25 -9.23
N LEU A 87 -21.09 8.50 -9.69
CA LEU A 87 -20.77 7.18 -9.13
C LEU A 87 -20.29 7.27 -7.68
N VAL A 88 -19.57 8.34 -7.33
CA VAL A 88 -19.13 8.61 -5.96
C VAL A 88 -20.31 8.96 -5.05
N GLU A 89 -21.21 9.84 -5.48
CA GLU A 89 -22.40 10.26 -4.73
C GLU A 89 -23.40 9.12 -4.51
N THR A 90 -23.44 8.16 -5.44
CA THR A 90 -24.27 6.95 -5.36
C THR A 90 -23.56 5.75 -4.71
N HIS A 91 -22.33 5.94 -4.22
CA HIS A 91 -21.49 4.89 -3.62
C HIS A 91 -21.28 3.66 -4.52
N ASN A 92 -21.33 3.82 -5.84
CA ASN A 92 -21.18 2.75 -6.81
C ASN A 92 -19.70 2.48 -7.13
N TRP A 93 -18.97 1.99 -6.11
CA TRP A 93 -17.53 1.70 -6.21
C TRP A 93 -17.22 0.65 -7.26
N ARG A 94 -18.12 -0.31 -7.46
CA ARG A 94 -17.94 -1.39 -8.45
C ARG A 94 -17.76 -0.82 -9.85
N GLN A 95 -18.69 0.03 -10.31
CA GLN A 95 -18.59 0.66 -11.63
C GLN A 95 -17.43 1.64 -11.72
N LEU A 96 -17.13 2.36 -10.63
CA LEU A 96 -16.00 3.29 -10.62
C LEU A 96 -14.66 2.55 -10.77
N LEU A 97 -14.50 1.41 -10.09
CA LEU A 97 -13.32 0.57 -10.17
C LEU A 97 -13.16 -0.17 -11.50
N GLU A 98 -14.22 -0.32 -12.30
CA GLU A 98 -14.10 -0.82 -13.68
C GLU A 98 -13.32 0.16 -14.57
N ARG A 99 -13.23 1.43 -14.14
CA ARG A 99 -12.50 2.50 -14.82
C ARG A 99 -11.22 2.91 -14.11
N ASP A 100 -10.79 2.17 -13.09
CA ASP A 100 -9.52 2.37 -12.39
C ASP A 100 -8.35 1.96 -13.30
N GLN A 101 -7.46 2.91 -13.62
CA GLN A 101 -6.35 2.67 -14.53
C GLN A 101 -5.44 1.53 -14.03
N LEU A 102 -5.13 1.44 -12.74
CA LEU A 102 -4.29 0.35 -12.22
C LEU A 102 -4.92 -1.01 -12.48
N ARG A 103 -6.23 -1.17 -12.24
CA ARG A 103 -6.96 -2.41 -12.55
C ARG A 103 -6.97 -2.73 -14.03
N ILE A 104 -7.12 -1.74 -14.89
CA ILE A 104 -7.09 -1.90 -16.35
C ILE A 104 -5.69 -2.38 -16.78
N GLU A 105 -4.64 -1.65 -16.41
CA GLU A 105 -3.26 -1.97 -16.79
C GLU A 105 -2.81 -3.35 -16.26
N ARG A 106 -3.25 -3.73 -15.06
CA ARG A 106 -3.00 -5.08 -14.52
C ARG A 106 -3.73 -6.17 -15.29
N ARG A 107 -5.00 -5.93 -15.69
CA ARG A 107 -5.79 -6.89 -16.47
C ARG A 107 -5.21 -7.08 -17.87
N CYS A 108 -4.68 -6.02 -18.47
CA CYS A 108 -3.98 -6.06 -19.75
C CYS A 108 -2.57 -6.67 -19.64
N GLY A 109 -2.08 -6.96 -18.43
CA GLY A 109 -0.76 -7.53 -18.19
C GLY A 109 0.40 -6.53 -18.36
N HIS A 110 0.10 -5.23 -18.42
CA HIS A 110 1.11 -4.19 -18.65
C HIS A 110 1.94 -3.86 -17.41
N VAL A 111 1.38 -4.06 -16.21
CA VAL A 111 2.03 -3.70 -14.94
C VAL A 111 1.67 -4.71 -13.85
N PHE A 112 2.58 -4.90 -12.89
CA PHE A 112 2.42 -5.79 -11.75
C PHE A 112 1.95 -7.23 -12.11
N PRO A 113 2.61 -7.94 -13.04
CA PRO A 113 2.26 -9.31 -13.40
C PRO A 113 2.45 -10.26 -12.20
N GLY A 114 1.45 -11.09 -11.89
CA GLY A 114 1.49 -12.02 -10.75
C GLY A 114 1.26 -11.40 -9.36
N TRP A 115 1.23 -10.07 -9.26
CA TRP A 115 0.91 -9.39 -8.01
C TRP A 115 -0.58 -9.47 -7.71
N LYS A 116 -0.92 -9.42 -6.43
CA LYS A 116 -2.29 -9.48 -5.91
C LYS A 116 -2.63 -8.15 -5.23
N GLU A 117 -3.91 -7.81 -5.24
CA GLU A 117 -4.46 -6.67 -4.50
C GLU A 117 -5.80 -7.08 -3.90
N GLY A 118 -6.10 -6.54 -2.72
CA GLY A 118 -7.35 -6.76 -2.02
C GLY A 118 -8.55 -6.18 -2.75
N ARG A 119 -9.72 -6.72 -2.44
CA ARG A 119 -10.97 -6.09 -2.88
C ARG A 119 -11.13 -4.75 -2.17
N ILE A 120 -11.33 -3.70 -2.96
CA ILE A 120 -11.57 -2.34 -2.47
C ILE A 120 -13.07 -2.18 -2.24
N TYR A 121 -13.45 -1.91 -1.00
CA TYR A 121 -14.83 -1.60 -0.59
C TYR A 121 -14.97 -0.20 0.01
N PHE A 122 -13.89 0.59 -0.01
CA PHE A 122 -13.82 1.94 0.54
C PHE A 122 -13.80 3.00 -0.58
N PRO A 123 -14.25 4.24 -0.30
CA PRO A 123 -14.31 5.30 -1.31
C PRO A 123 -12.92 5.75 -1.78
N PRO A 124 -12.82 6.45 -2.92
CA PRO A 124 -11.56 7.03 -3.41
C PRO A 124 -10.80 7.82 -2.34
N THR A 125 -9.48 7.70 -2.33
CA THR A 125 -8.61 8.26 -1.29
C THR A 125 -8.07 9.64 -1.64
N TYR A 126 -8.25 10.08 -2.89
CA TYR A 126 -7.81 11.35 -3.44
C TYR A 126 -8.91 11.95 -4.34
N LYS A 127 -9.06 13.26 -4.54
CA LYS A 127 -8.45 14.38 -3.81
C LYS A 127 -9.50 15.05 -2.94
N TYR A 128 -9.23 15.20 -1.65
CA TYR A 128 -10.10 15.90 -0.72
C TYR A 128 -9.77 17.38 -0.61
N SER A 129 -10.79 18.20 -0.32
CA SER A 129 -10.58 19.58 0.12
C SER A 129 -9.98 19.59 1.54
N PHE A 130 -9.19 20.62 1.84
CA PHE A 130 -8.49 20.76 3.12
C PHE A 130 -9.45 20.61 4.30
N ASN A 131 -9.10 19.74 5.26
CA ASN A 131 -9.86 19.46 6.47
C ASN A 131 -11.35 19.16 6.23
N SER A 132 -11.67 18.45 5.14
CA SER A 132 -13.05 18.15 4.72
C SER A 132 -13.18 16.75 4.15
N ASP A 133 -14.37 16.15 4.26
CA ASP A 133 -14.73 14.89 3.58
C ASP A 133 -15.30 15.12 2.17
N ARG A 134 -15.29 16.37 1.70
CA ARG A 134 -15.67 16.70 0.33
C ARG A 134 -14.48 16.51 -0.59
N TYR A 135 -14.70 15.85 -1.72
CA TYR A 135 -13.73 15.87 -2.81
C TYR A 135 -13.55 17.29 -3.36
N SER A 136 -12.33 17.61 -3.78
CA SER A 136 -12.00 18.90 -4.37
C SER A 136 -12.83 19.17 -5.63
N GLY A 137 -13.26 20.42 -5.82
CA GLY A 137 -14.12 20.82 -6.95
C GLY A 137 -15.63 20.83 -6.67
N TYR A 138 -16.07 20.44 -5.47
CA TYR A 138 -17.45 20.67 -5.02
C TYR A 138 -17.64 22.13 -4.54
N GLY A 139 -18.42 22.94 -5.28
CA GLY A 139 -18.80 24.31 -4.86
C GLY A 139 -17.74 25.40 -5.12
N VAL A 140 -17.09 25.31 -6.29
CA VAL A 140 -15.99 26.14 -6.83
C VAL A 140 -15.74 27.47 -6.11
N ARG A 141 -14.67 27.52 -5.30
CA ARG A 141 -13.85 28.73 -5.21
C ARG A 141 -13.06 28.84 -6.53
N PRO A 142 -12.96 30.02 -7.19
CA PRO A 142 -12.37 30.18 -8.53
C PRO A 142 -10.93 29.67 -8.73
N LYS A 143 -10.18 29.38 -7.66
CA LYS A 143 -8.77 29.00 -7.70
C LYS A 143 -8.49 27.49 -7.55
N GLU A 144 -9.48 26.66 -7.23
CA GLU A 144 -9.25 25.22 -7.04
C GLU A 144 -9.40 24.43 -8.35
N LYS A 145 -8.30 23.80 -8.80
CA LYS A 145 -8.33 22.90 -9.95
C LYS A 145 -9.15 21.65 -9.60
N ARG A 146 -10.18 21.39 -10.39
CA ARG A 146 -11.00 20.18 -10.31
C ARG A 146 -10.15 18.93 -10.57
N ARG A 147 -10.28 17.92 -9.70
CA ARG A 147 -9.61 16.62 -9.81
C ARG A 147 -10.64 15.51 -9.70
N THR A 148 -10.52 14.50 -10.54
CA THR A 148 -11.43 13.35 -10.48
C THR A 148 -11.06 12.51 -9.25
N PRO A 149 -12.03 12.14 -8.38
CA PRO A 149 -11.76 11.24 -7.28
C PRO A 149 -11.11 9.93 -7.75
N ALA A 150 -10.04 9.49 -7.10
CA ALA A 150 -9.26 8.31 -7.48
C ALA A 150 -8.70 7.53 -6.28
N TRP A 151 -8.43 6.25 -6.48
CA TRP A 151 -7.65 5.41 -5.56
C TRP A 151 -6.17 5.46 -5.96
N CYS A 152 -5.53 6.58 -5.59
CA CYS A 152 -4.10 6.78 -5.82
C CYS A 152 -3.25 5.91 -4.87
N ASP A 153 -3.72 5.75 -3.63
CA ASP A 153 -3.01 5.09 -2.54
C ASP A 153 -3.36 3.60 -2.49
N ARG A 154 -2.38 2.72 -2.74
CA ARG A 154 -2.63 1.28 -2.96
C ARG A 154 -1.65 0.41 -2.20
N ILE A 155 -2.08 -0.82 -1.90
CA ILE A 155 -1.26 -1.87 -1.28
C ILE A 155 -1.43 -3.16 -2.07
N LEU A 156 -0.34 -3.63 -2.70
CA LEU A 156 -0.24 -4.87 -3.45
C LEU A 156 0.76 -5.81 -2.79
N TRP A 157 0.67 -7.09 -3.11
CA TRP A 157 1.66 -8.07 -2.65
C TRP A 157 2.01 -9.11 -3.71
N HIS A 158 3.18 -9.72 -3.56
CA HIS A 158 3.68 -10.80 -4.39
C HIS A 158 4.39 -11.84 -3.52
N GLY A 159 4.44 -13.09 -4.01
CA GLY A 159 4.97 -14.24 -3.28
C GLY A 159 3.87 -15.12 -2.67
N THR A 160 4.32 -16.15 -1.96
CA THR A 160 3.46 -17.11 -1.23
C THR A 160 3.33 -16.71 0.23
N GLY A 161 2.55 -17.42 1.04
CA GLY A 161 2.50 -17.23 2.50
C GLY A 161 2.06 -15.84 3.02
N LEU A 162 1.50 -14.97 2.17
CA LEU A 162 0.81 -13.75 2.58
C LEU A 162 -0.69 -13.90 2.38
N ILE A 163 -1.44 -13.83 3.47
CA ILE A 163 -2.90 -13.83 3.48
C ILE A 163 -3.38 -12.46 3.96
N GLN A 164 -4.02 -11.72 3.06
CA GLN A 164 -4.59 -10.41 3.40
C GLN A 164 -5.86 -10.59 4.23
N LEU A 165 -5.88 -10.01 5.42
CA LEU A 165 -7.00 -10.07 6.36
C LEU A 165 -7.91 -8.84 6.22
N SER A 166 -7.34 -7.67 5.96
CA SER A 166 -8.10 -6.44 5.80
C SER A 166 -7.46 -5.48 4.79
N TYR A 167 -8.28 -4.63 4.18
CA TYR A 167 -7.85 -3.54 3.31
C TYR A 167 -8.83 -2.38 3.43
N VAL A 168 -8.40 -1.31 4.10
CA VAL A 168 -9.28 -0.24 4.56
C VAL A 168 -8.65 1.14 4.38
N ARG A 169 -9.50 2.15 4.28
CA ARG A 169 -9.13 3.56 4.30
C ARG A 169 -9.36 4.12 5.71
N GLY A 170 -8.47 4.97 6.20
CA GLY A 170 -8.70 5.77 7.40
C GLY A 170 -9.32 7.13 7.12
N GLU A 171 -9.86 7.75 8.17
CA GLU A 171 -10.63 9.00 8.09
C GLU A 171 -9.85 10.26 8.51
N SER A 172 -8.53 10.17 8.57
CA SER A 172 -7.66 11.32 8.87
C SER A 172 -7.81 12.41 7.80
N ARG A 173 -8.07 13.65 8.22
CA ARG A 173 -8.29 14.81 7.34
C ARG A 173 -7.08 15.75 7.22
N PHE A 174 -5.92 15.35 7.75
CA PHE A 174 -4.69 16.16 7.74
C PHE A 174 -4.11 16.40 6.33
N SER A 175 -4.48 15.57 5.35
CA SER A 175 -4.03 15.65 3.96
C SER A 175 -5.21 15.68 3.00
N ASP A 176 -4.96 16.07 1.74
CA ASP A 176 -5.87 15.86 0.63
C ASP A 176 -5.94 14.39 0.17
N HIS A 177 -5.11 13.53 0.75
CA HIS A 177 -5.21 12.07 0.71
C HIS A 177 -5.80 11.51 2.00
N ARG A 178 -6.37 10.31 1.90
CA ARG A 178 -6.81 9.51 3.05
C ARG A 178 -5.85 8.33 3.23
N PRO A 179 -5.39 8.04 4.46
CA PRO A 179 -4.46 6.95 4.68
C PRO A 179 -5.12 5.62 4.33
N VAL A 180 -4.32 4.67 3.85
CA VAL A 180 -4.76 3.33 3.48
C VAL A 180 -3.95 2.31 4.27
N TYR A 181 -4.63 1.31 4.82
CA TYR A 181 -4.07 0.27 5.67
C TYR A 181 -4.45 -1.10 5.13
N SER A 182 -3.56 -2.07 5.31
CA SER A 182 -3.86 -3.46 5.07
C SER A 182 -3.18 -4.32 6.11
N ILE A 183 -3.92 -5.29 6.65
CA ILE A 183 -3.42 -6.26 7.62
C ILE A 183 -3.17 -7.57 6.89
N PHE A 184 -2.01 -8.16 7.12
CA PHE A 184 -1.61 -9.45 6.56
C PHE A 184 -1.27 -10.43 7.67
N MET A 185 -1.67 -11.68 7.49
CA MET A 185 -1.04 -12.81 8.15
C MET A 185 0.09 -13.31 7.25
N ALA A 186 1.29 -13.43 7.82
CA ALA A 186 2.48 -13.87 7.11
C ALA A 186 3.00 -15.18 7.68
N GLU A 187 3.11 -16.20 6.83
CA GLU A 187 3.74 -17.48 7.15
C GLU A 187 5.26 -17.33 7.10
N VAL A 188 5.92 -17.79 8.17
CA VAL A 188 7.36 -17.69 8.37
C VAL A 188 7.95 -19.07 8.64
N GLU A 189 9.07 -19.37 7.99
CA GLU A 189 9.80 -20.63 8.13
C GLU A 189 10.80 -20.57 9.27
N ILE A 190 10.72 -21.54 10.18
CA ILE A 190 11.61 -21.68 11.33
C ILE A 190 12.38 -22.99 11.17
N LEU A 191 13.71 -22.92 11.10
CA LEU A 191 14.54 -24.13 11.24
C LEU A 191 14.52 -24.54 12.72
N GLN A 192 13.94 -25.71 13.02
CA GLN A 192 14.22 -26.38 14.28
C GLN A 192 15.67 -26.86 14.26
N GLN A 193 16.57 -26.08 14.85
CA GLN A 193 17.88 -26.62 15.22
C GLN A 193 17.65 -27.72 16.26
N ARG A 194 17.94 -28.97 15.90
CA ARG A 194 18.15 -30.03 16.90
C ARG A 194 19.11 -29.48 17.94
N ARG A 195 18.65 -29.36 19.19
CA ARG A 195 19.41 -28.88 20.36
C ARG A 195 20.86 -29.35 20.30
N ARG A 196 21.77 -28.47 19.89
CA ARG A 196 23.13 -28.49 20.40
C ARG A 196 23.09 -27.62 21.66
N ASN A 197 23.18 -28.27 22.81
CA ASN A 197 23.43 -27.61 24.08
C ASN A 197 24.62 -26.65 23.92
N MET A 198 24.40 -25.39 24.31
CA MET A 198 25.13 -24.64 25.35
C MET A 198 25.18 -23.15 24.97
N GLY A 199 24.69 -22.27 25.84
CA GLY A 199 24.99 -20.84 25.81
C GLY A 199 23.76 -19.94 25.94
N TYR A 200 23.53 -19.46 27.16
CA TYR A 200 22.56 -18.42 27.48
C TYR A 200 22.86 -17.16 26.64
N PHE A 201 21.99 -16.79 25.71
CA PHE A 201 21.95 -15.45 25.11
C PHE A 201 20.56 -14.87 25.35
N SER A 202 20.50 -13.95 26.31
CA SER A 202 19.33 -13.09 26.53
C SER A 202 19.36 -11.96 25.51
N SER A 203 18.50 -12.01 24.50
CA SER A 203 18.17 -10.83 23.69
C SER A 203 16.73 -10.42 23.98
N ARG A 204 16.57 -9.59 25.03
CA ARG A 204 15.38 -8.73 25.16
C ARG A 204 15.45 -7.71 24.03
N VAL A 205 14.53 -7.80 23.08
CA VAL A 205 14.20 -6.69 22.19
C VAL A 205 13.10 -5.92 22.90
N GLU A 206 13.44 -4.79 23.52
CA GLU A 206 12.45 -3.83 24.00
C GLU A 206 11.83 -3.15 22.78
N VAL A 207 10.63 -3.59 22.42
CA VAL A 207 9.73 -2.82 21.57
C VAL A 207 9.02 -1.85 22.50
N GLU A 208 9.42 -0.58 22.44
CA GLU A 208 8.74 0.49 23.17
C GLU A 208 7.35 0.67 22.53
N GLU A 209 6.34 0.10 23.19
CA GLU A 209 4.92 0.23 22.86
C GLU A 209 4.48 1.69 23.09
N LEU A 210 4.59 2.53 22.06
CA LEU A 210 3.90 3.83 22.03
C LEU A 210 2.48 3.62 21.52
N LEU A 211 1.67 2.93 22.32
CA LEU A 211 0.21 3.00 22.23
C LEU A 211 -0.28 4.11 23.18
N PRO A 212 -1.15 5.03 22.73
CA PRO A 212 -1.75 6.01 23.63
C PRO A 212 -2.65 5.28 24.63
N TYR A 213 -2.26 5.30 25.90
CA TYR A 213 -3.08 4.84 27.01
C TYR A 213 -4.43 5.57 27.00
N SER A 214 -5.51 4.82 26.80
CA SER A 214 -6.86 5.27 27.09
C SER A 214 -7.03 5.38 28.60
N HIS A 215 -6.98 6.60 29.14
CA HIS A 215 -7.52 6.86 30.47
C HIS A 215 -9.05 6.79 30.40
N SER A 216 -9.60 5.60 30.59
CA SER A 216 -10.99 5.41 30.98
C SER A 216 -11.06 5.38 32.50
N HIS A 217 -11.45 6.48 33.14
CA HIS A 217 -12.20 6.49 34.40
C HIS A 217 -13.01 7.79 34.46
N GLY A 218 -14.27 7.69 34.04
CA GLY A 218 -15.23 8.77 34.11
C GLY A 218 -16.62 8.24 33.74
N ASN A 219 -17.43 7.97 34.76
CA ASN A 219 -18.82 7.54 34.68
C ASN A 219 -19.62 8.26 33.58
N LEU A 220 -20.23 7.52 32.66
CA LEU A 220 -21.45 7.97 31.99
C LEU A 220 -22.53 6.90 32.11
N LYS A 221 -23.58 7.27 32.86
CA LYS A 221 -24.86 6.58 32.92
C LYS A 221 -25.56 6.70 31.57
N PHE A 222 -26.13 5.61 31.10
CA PHE A 222 -27.03 5.60 29.96
C PHE A 222 -28.40 6.13 30.38
N TYR A 223 -28.87 7.17 29.70
CA TYR A 223 -30.27 7.48 29.42
C TYR A 223 -30.38 7.81 27.93
#